data_AF-A0A941ESV1-F1
#
_entry.id   AF-A0A941ESV1-F1
#
_cell.length_a   1.000
_cell.length_b   1.000
_cell.length_c   1.000
_cell.angle_alpha   90.00
_cell.angle_beta   90.00
_cell.angle_gamma   90.00
#
_symmetry.space_group_name_H-M   'P 1'
#
loop_
_entity.id
_entity.type
_entity.pdbx_description
1 polymer ?
#
loop_
_entity_poly.entity_id
_entity_poly.type
_entity_poly.pdbx_seq_one_letter_code
_entity_poly.pdbx_strand_id
1 'polypeptide(L)'
;MRRLTAADRARCSALAVSHDWGTEEKKWELLFELGEVYGIEEPDGDLIATSVLTRYGADLAAVSMVLVAKSHERRGFGTRMVRHALDQADGSCVTLHAVLPGRPLYEKLGFKPFATVEAHLGTFDPTGANVGRSEEAGAADYAEIARLDRDAYGADRAALMARLPHLADRIRVLRGEGGRLAGYGATWRNGETTVVGPVVAPDVAGARDLVTDLAVGAEGPVRVDIDHEGDDLSAWACGHGLHPTYSCTHMAHGRTVPMDQTRLHAPLMCALG
;
A
#
# COMPACT_ATOMS: atom_id res chain seq x y z
N MET A 1 11.32 14.87 18.89
CA MET A 1 10.99 13.75 17.99
C MET A 1 11.67 12.52 18.55
N ARG A 2 10.94 11.41 18.69
CA ARG A 2 11.47 10.15 19.21
C ARG A 2 10.93 8.98 18.40
N ARG A 3 11.58 7.82 18.53
CA ARG A 3 11.03 6.55 18.07
C ARG A 3 9.87 6.12 18.98
N LEU A 4 8.77 5.72 18.36
CA LEU A 4 7.58 5.18 19.03
C LEU A 4 7.69 3.66 19.14
N THR A 5 6.99 3.10 20.12
CA THR A 5 6.94 1.64 20.37
C THR A 5 5.52 1.13 20.20
N ALA A 6 5.32 -0.20 20.23
CA ALA A 6 3.98 -0.79 20.15
C ALA A 6 3.00 -0.25 21.21
N ALA A 7 3.49 0.24 22.36
CA ALA A 7 2.66 0.89 23.38
C ALA A 7 2.03 2.23 22.91
N ASP A 8 2.61 2.88 21.90
CA ASP A 8 2.12 4.13 21.32
C ASP A 8 1.05 3.90 20.22
N ARG A 9 0.76 2.64 19.86
CA ARG A 9 -0.12 2.28 18.73
C ARG A 9 -1.51 2.90 18.84
N ALA A 10 -2.12 2.84 20.03
CA ALA A 10 -3.44 3.41 20.28
C ALA A 10 -3.46 4.94 20.05
N ARG A 11 -2.38 5.64 20.42
CA ARG A 11 -2.25 7.09 20.23
C ARG A 11 -2.05 7.45 18.76
N CYS A 12 -1.29 6.64 18.02
CA CYS A 12 -1.13 6.79 16.57
C CYS A 12 -2.45 6.56 15.82
N SER A 13 -3.20 5.53 16.21
CA SER A 13 -4.53 5.24 15.67
C SER A 13 -5.53 6.36 15.96
N ALA A 14 -5.56 6.88 17.20
CA ALA A 14 -6.39 8.02 17.56
C ALA A 14 -6.06 9.28 16.72
N LEU A 15 -4.78 9.52 16.45
CA LEU A 15 -4.36 10.62 15.57
C LEU A 15 -4.85 10.41 14.13
N ALA A 16 -4.78 9.19 13.59
CA ALA A 16 -5.33 8.87 12.27
C ALA A 16 -6.86 9.08 12.22
N VAL A 17 -7.59 8.61 13.24
CA VAL A 17 -9.04 8.82 13.36
C VAL A 17 -9.40 10.31 13.39
N SER A 18 -8.57 11.15 14.02
CA SER A 18 -8.79 12.61 14.01
C SER A 18 -8.71 13.24 12.61
N HIS A 19 -8.11 12.54 11.64
CA HIS A 19 -8.03 12.89 10.21
C HIS A 19 -9.10 12.20 9.36
N ASP A 20 -10.14 11.65 9.99
CA ASP A 20 -11.22 10.93 9.33
C ASP A 20 -10.73 9.65 8.62
N TRP A 21 -9.57 9.12 9.05
CA TRP A 21 -9.06 7.83 8.62
C TRP A 21 -9.59 6.74 9.55
N GLY A 22 -9.78 5.52 9.04
CA GLY A 22 -10.17 4.38 9.87
C GLY A 22 -9.13 4.02 10.93
N THR A 23 -9.56 3.29 11.97
CA THR A 23 -8.67 2.79 13.03
C THR A 23 -7.61 1.84 12.50
N GLU A 24 -7.98 1.01 11.51
CA GLU A 24 -7.12 0.07 10.75
C GLU A 24 -6.04 -0.62 11.62
N GLU A 25 -6.47 -1.34 12.66
CA GLU A 25 -5.57 -1.91 13.67
C GLU A 25 -4.49 -2.84 13.07
N LYS A 26 -4.89 -3.72 12.14
CA LYS A 26 -3.97 -4.61 11.41
C LYS A 26 -2.89 -3.83 10.65
N LYS A 27 -3.26 -2.70 10.04
CA LYS A 27 -2.31 -1.82 9.34
C LYS A 27 -1.29 -1.26 10.33
N TRP A 28 -1.73 -0.73 11.45
CA TRP A 28 -0.82 -0.20 12.47
C TRP A 28 0.07 -1.29 13.07
N GLU A 29 -0.46 -2.48 13.33
CA GLU A 29 0.36 -3.61 13.77
C GLU A 29 1.50 -3.90 12.80
N LEU A 30 1.18 -4.03 11.51
CA LEU A 30 2.14 -4.28 10.46
C LEU A 30 3.17 -3.15 10.31
N LEU A 31 2.74 -1.89 10.42
CA LEU A 31 3.62 -0.71 10.39
C LEU A 31 4.57 -0.65 11.58
N PHE A 32 4.15 -1.02 12.78
CA PHE A 32 5.03 -1.08 13.96
C PHE A 32 5.99 -2.27 13.93
N GLU A 33 5.61 -3.35 13.25
CA GLU A 33 6.45 -4.53 13.10
C GLU A 33 7.53 -4.34 12.03
N LEU A 34 7.15 -3.81 10.86
CA LEU A 34 8.02 -3.69 9.70
C LEU A 34 8.72 -2.33 9.60
N GLY A 35 8.18 -1.31 10.27
CA GLY A 35 8.59 0.07 10.12
C GLY A 35 9.19 0.69 11.38
N GLU A 36 9.94 1.77 11.15
CA GLU A 36 10.42 2.66 12.19
C GLU A 36 9.39 3.79 12.36
N VAL A 37 8.62 3.73 13.45
CA VAL A 37 7.59 4.72 13.74
C VAL A 37 8.20 5.87 14.55
N TYR A 38 8.00 7.10 14.12
CA TYR A 38 8.49 8.30 14.79
C TYR A 38 7.33 9.22 15.18
N GLY A 39 7.51 9.95 16.28
CA GLY A 39 6.52 10.88 16.78
C GLY A 39 7.11 12.17 17.35
N ILE A 40 6.30 13.22 17.34
CA ILE A 40 6.52 14.46 18.09
C ILE A 40 5.41 14.58 19.12
N GLU A 41 5.81 14.87 20.35
CA GLU A 41 4.90 15.06 21.48
C GLU A 41 5.03 16.50 22.00
N GLU A 42 3.94 17.04 22.53
CA GLU A 42 3.95 18.23 23.37
C GLU A 42 4.51 17.90 24.78
N PRO A 43 4.91 18.90 25.59
CA PRO A 43 5.45 18.67 26.93
C PRO A 43 4.51 17.95 27.91
N ASP A 44 3.20 18.02 27.68
CA ASP A 44 2.17 17.31 28.43
C ASP A 44 2.01 15.83 28.03
N GLY A 45 2.69 15.41 26.97
CA GLY A 45 2.67 14.06 26.46
C GLY A 45 1.67 13.82 25.33
N ASP A 46 1.04 14.83 24.75
CA ASP A 46 0.13 14.64 23.62
C ASP A 46 0.88 14.39 22.31
N LEU A 47 0.50 13.34 21.57
CA LEU A 47 1.11 12.99 20.28
C LEU A 47 0.55 13.91 19.19
N ILE A 48 1.38 14.84 18.69
CA ILE A 48 0.94 15.86 17.73
C ILE A 48 1.39 15.60 16.30
N ALA A 49 2.36 14.72 16.07
CA ALA A 49 2.73 14.31 14.72
C ALA A 49 3.32 12.90 14.69
N THR A 50 3.12 12.18 13.58
CA THR A 50 3.68 10.85 13.34
C THR A 50 4.24 10.72 11.91
N SER A 51 5.13 9.76 11.72
CA SER A 51 5.51 9.21 10.42
C SER A 51 6.05 7.80 10.61
N VAL A 52 5.95 6.98 9.58
CA VAL A 52 6.54 5.63 9.54
C VAL A 52 7.55 5.59 8.40
N LEU A 53 8.72 5.01 8.67
CA LEU A 53 9.74 4.69 7.67
C LEU A 53 9.85 3.16 7.59
N THR A 54 9.42 2.57 6.48
CA THR A 54 9.55 1.13 6.22
C THR A 54 10.68 0.90 5.23
N ARG A 55 11.61 -0.01 5.54
CA ARG A 55 12.79 -0.27 4.68
C ARG A 55 12.65 -1.58 3.92
N TYR A 56 13.07 -1.57 2.67
CA TYR A 56 13.08 -2.73 1.78
C TYR A 56 14.49 -2.95 1.23
N GLY A 57 15.24 -3.80 1.90
CA GLY A 57 16.67 -3.98 1.64
C GLY A 57 17.48 -2.71 1.94
N ALA A 58 18.55 -2.50 1.19
CA ALA A 58 19.46 -1.36 1.37
C ALA A 58 19.14 -0.16 0.46
N ASP A 59 18.31 -0.34 -0.57
CA ASP A 59 18.18 0.62 -1.65
C ASP A 59 16.85 1.40 -1.67
N LEU A 60 15.81 0.90 -0.97
CA LEU A 60 14.46 1.46 -1.02
C LEU A 60 13.84 1.58 0.37
N ALA A 61 13.16 2.68 0.62
CA ALA A 61 12.31 2.86 1.80
C ALA A 61 11.00 3.56 1.43
N ALA A 62 9.93 3.27 2.16
CA ALA A 62 8.65 3.93 2.04
C ALA A 62 8.40 4.81 3.27
N VAL A 63 7.99 6.06 3.04
CA VAL A 63 7.51 6.96 4.09
C VAL A 63 5.99 7.00 4.05
N SER A 64 5.35 6.75 5.19
CA SER A 64 3.90 6.75 5.30
C SER A 64 3.43 7.32 6.63
N MET A 65 2.10 7.40 6.79
CA MET A 65 1.45 7.87 8.00
C MET A 65 1.99 9.22 8.51
N VAL A 66 2.31 10.13 7.59
CA VAL A 66 2.72 11.50 7.91
C VAL A 66 1.49 12.27 8.36
N LEU A 67 1.20 12.23 9.65
CA LEU A 67 0.02 12.86 10.26
C LEU A 67 0.46 13.97 11.20
N VAL A 68 -0.27 15.07 11.21
CA VAL A 68 -0.09 16.19 12.15
C VAL A 68 -1.45 16.52 12.75
N ALA A 69 -1.58 16.59 14.07
CA ALA A 69 -2.84 16.92 14.72
C ALA A 69 -3.44 18.21 14.13
N LYS A 70 -4.76 18.23 13.89
CA LYS A 70 -5.46 19.38 13.27
C LYS A 70 -5.14 20.72 13.96
N SER A 71 -5.00 20.71 15.29
CA SER A 71 -4.60 21.87 16.11
C SER A 71 -3.15 22.35 15.91
N HIS A 72 -2.32 21.57 15.23
CA HIS A 72 -0.89 21.78 15.05
C HIS A 72 -0.48 21.89 13.56
N GLU A 73 -1.45 21.89 12.65
CA GLU A 73 -1.20 22.04 11.22
C GLU A 73 -0.55 23.39 10.85
N ARG A 74 0.10 23.43 9.68
CA ARG A 74 0.77 24.63 9.13
C ARG A 74 1.86 25.24 10.02
N ARG A 75 2.32 24.51 11.05
CA ARG A 75 3.46 24.87 11.92
C ARG A 75 4.78 24.19 11.54
N GLY A 76 4.82 23.49 10.40
CA GLY A 76 6.03 22.84 9.88
C GLY A 76 6.32 21.43 10.44
N PHE A 77 5.46 20.86 11.27
CA PHE A 77 5.68 19.52 11.83
C PHE A 77 5.74 18.42 10.75
N GLY A 78 4.86 18.45 9.74
CA GLY A 78 4.90 17.49 8.62
C GLY A 78 6.23 17.55 7.88
N THR A 79 6.72 18.75 7.57
CA THR A 79 8.05 18.97 6.96
C THR A 79 9.16 18.38 7.82
N ARG A 80 9.07 18.56 9.15
CA ARG A 80 10.06 18.04 10.10
C ARG A 80 10.04 16.51 10.14
N MET A 81 8.87 15.87 10.12
CA MET A 81 8.74 14.41 10.08
C MET A 81 9.36 13.83 8.82
N VAL A 82 9.02 14.38 7.65
CA VAL A 82 9.56 13.88 6.36
C VAL A 82 11.06 14.08 6.27
N ARG A 83 11.60 15.23 6.68
CA ARG A 83 13.06 15.46 6.71
C ARG A 83 13.76 14.45 7.60
N HIS A 84 13.22 14.20 8.79
CA HIS A 84 13.79 13.18 9.65
C HIS A 84 13.78 11.80 8.99
N ALA A 85 12.68 11.41 8.35
CA ALA A 85 12.61 10.12 7.65
C ALA A 85 13.64 10.03 6.50
N LEU A 86 13.84 11.12 5.74
CA LEU A 86 14.90 11.21 4.72
C LEU A 86 16.31 11.08 5.32
N ASP A 87 16.57 11.75 6.44
CA ASP A 87 17.86 11.66 7.15
C ASP A 87 18.10 10.24 7.67
N GLN A 88 17.06 9.55 8.13
CA GLN A 88 17.16 8.15 8.58
C GLN A 88 17.32 7.17 7.40
N ALA A 89 16.77 7.47 6.22
CA ALA A 89 16.84 6.57 5.06
C ALA A 89 18.26 6.40 4.47
N ASP A 90 19.24 7.19 4.93
CA ASP A 90 20.69 7.02 4.68
C ASP A 90 21.06 6.78 3.20
N GLY A 91 20.50 7.58 2.30
CA GLY A 91 20.82 7.53 0.86
C GLY A 91 19.99 6.54 0.04
N SER A 92 19.06 5.80 0.65
CA SER A 92 18.07 4.99 -0.06
C SER A 92 17.18 5.86 -0.98
N CYS A 93 16.63 5.27 -2.03
CA CYS A 93 15.45 5.85 -2.69
C CYS A 93 14.29 5.83 -1.70
N VAL A 94 13.58 6.94 -1.56
CA VAL A 94 12.44 7.06 -0.63
C VAL A 94 11.17 7.31 -1.42
N THR A 95 10.16 6.45 -1.26
CA THR A 95 8.86 6.61 -1.89
C THR A 95 7.77 6.95 -0.87
N LEU A 96 6.68 7.53 -1.35
CA LEU A 96 5.47 7.77 -0.57
C LEU A 96 4.25 7.89 -1.47
N HIS A 97 3.08 7.64 -0.89
CA HIS A 97 1.79 7.94 -1.50
C HIS A 97 1.24 9.25 -0.93
N ALA A 98 1.17 10.27 -1.78
CA ALA A 98 0.69 11.60 -1.42
C ALA A 98 -0.78 11.77 -1.80
N VAL A 99 -1.67 11.87 -0.81
CA VAL A 99 -3.01 12.42 -1.02
C VAL A 99 -2.91 13.90 -1.42
N LEU A 100 -3.84 14.39 -2.25
CA LEU A 100 -3.78 15.71 -2.90
C LEU A 100 -3.35 16.89 -1.99
N PRO A 101 -3.86 17.05 -0.75
CA PRO A 101 -3.44 18.15 0.12
C PRO A 101 -1.96 18.10 0.51
N GLY A 102 -1.36 16.91 0.56
CA GLY A 102 0.03 16.70 0.98
C GLY A 102 1.05 16.88 -0.13
N ARG A 103 0.66 16.77 -1.41
CA ARG A 103 1.59 16.81 -2.55
C ARG A 103 2.53 18.03 -2.57
N PRO A 104 2.06 19.29 -2.38
CA PRO A 104 2.94 20.46 -2.42
C PRO A 104 4.03 20.46 -1.34
N LEU A 105 3.81 19.77 -0.22
CA LEU A 105 4.83 19.62 0.82
C LEU A 105 5.97 18.73 0.32
N TYR A 106 5.64 17.60 -0.29
CA TYR A 106 6.63 16.62 -0.75
C TYR A 106 7.43 17.15 -1.95
N GLU A 107 6.79 17.85 -2.89
CA GLU A 107 7.50 18.50 -4.00
C GLU A 107 8.54 19.53 -3.51
N LYS A 108 8.19 20.32 -2.48
CA LYS A 108 9.14 21.26 -1.84
C LYS A 108 10.31 20.57 -1.15
N LEU A 109 10.16 19.31 -0.78
CA LEU A 109 11.19 18.47 -0.18
C LEU A 109 11.97 17.66 -1.23
N GLY A 110 11.72 17.88 -2.52
CA GLY A 110 12.46 17.25 -3.62
C GLY A 110 11.87 15.92 -4.11
N PHE A 111 10.70 15.51 -3.60
CA PHE A 111 9.99 14.36 -4.15
C PHE A 111 9.44 14.68 -5.55
N LYS A 112 9.54 13.72 -6.45
CA LYS A 112 9.03 13.81 -7.82
C LYS A 112 7.93 12.77 -8.04
N PRO A 113 6.79 13.13 -8.63
CA PRO A 113 5.75 12.16 -8.96
C PRO A 113 6.22 11.20 -10.05
N PHE A 114 5.83 9.93 -9.97
CA PHE A 114 6.12 8.92 -11.00
C PHE A 114 4.95 7.97 -11.29
N ALA A 115 3.94 7.92 -10.42
CA ALA A 115 2.71 7.16 -10.66
C ALA A 115 1.51 7.84 -9.99
N THR A 116 0.30 7.38 -10.33
CA THR A 116 -0.92 7.69 -9.59
C THR A 116 -1.62 6.38 -9.25
N VAL A 117 -2.06 6.26 -8.01
CA VAL A 117 -2.88 5.16 -7.51
C VAL A 117 -4.29 5.67 -7.23
N GLU A 118 -5.29 5.02 -7.79
CA GLU A 118 -6.72 5.36 -7.61
C GLU A 118 -7.43 4.25 -6.82
N ALA A 119 -8.08 4.62 -5.72
CA ALA A 119 -8.87 3.68 -4.94
C ALA A 119 -10.26 3.51 -5.56
N HIS A 120 -10.57 2.31 -6.04
CA HIS A 120 -11.88 1.91 -6.52
C HIS A 120 -12.63 1.15 -5.44
N LEU A 121 -13.90 1.50 -5.20
CA LEU A 121 -14.75 0.91 -4.18
C LEU A 121 -16.16 0.68 -4.74
N GLY A 122 -16.76 -0.46 -4.41
CA GLY A 122 -18.17 -0.70 -4.70
C GLY A 122 -18.56 -2.16 -4.52
N THR A 123 -19.72 -2.53 -5.01
CA THR A 123 -20.15 -3.95 -5.06
C THR A 123 -19.68 -4.52 -6.38
N PHE A 124 -18.83 -5.55 -6.35
CA PHE A 124 -18.33 -6.18 -7.55
C PHE A 124 -19.44 -6.95 -8.27
N ASP A 125 -19.71 -6.58 -9.53
CA ASP A 125 -20.60 -7.32 -10.42
C ASP A 125 -19.78 -8.28 -11.30
N PRO A 126 -19.86 -9.61 -11.12
CA PRO A 126 -19.08 -10.56 -11.90
C PRO A 126 -19.63 -10.79 -13.32
N THR A 127 -20.74 -10.16 -13.70
CA THR A 127 -21.39 -10.38 -15.00
C THR A 127 -20.44 -10.09 -16.15
N GLY A 128 -20.18 -11.10 -17.00
CA GLY A 128 -19.29 -10.98 -18.15
C GLY A 128 -17.79 -11.05 -17.82
N ALA A 129 -17.40 -11.21 -16.55
CA ALA A 129 -16.01 -11.43 -16.15
C ALA A 129 -15.58 -12.89 -16.33
N ASN A 130 -14.28 -13.13 -16.53
CA ASN A 130 -13.72 -14.47 -16.58
C ASN A 130 -13.43 -14.97 -15.15
N VAL A 131 -14.28 -15.85 -14.63
CA VAL A 131 -14.11 -16.46 -13.30
C VAL A 131 -13.36 -17.79 -13.41
N GLY A 132 -12.53 -18.11 -12.42
CA GLY A 132 -11.78 -19.36 -12.32
C GLY A 132 -10.52 -19.38 -13.18
N ARG A 133 -9.87 -18.22 -13.34
CA ARG A 133 -8.63 -18.06 -14.13
C ARG A 133 -7.37 -18.14 -13.26
N SER A 134 -7.53 -18.06 -11.94
CA SER A 134 -6.49 -18.19 -10.92
C SER A 134 -6.76 -19.37 -9.98
N GLU A 135 -5.68 -19.86 -9.37
CA GLU A 135 -5.71 -20.96 -8.41
C GLU A 135 -5.49 -20.43 -6.99
N GLU A 136 -5.98 -21.14 -5.97
CA GLU A 136 -5.64 -20.82 -4.58
C GLU A 136 -4.17 -21.16 -4.31
N ALA A 137 -3.44 -20.24 -3.66
CA ALA A 137 -2.02 -20.42 -3.38
C ALA A 137 -1.82 -21.48 -2.28
N GLY A 138 -0.98 -22.47 -2.54
CA GLY A 138 -0.53 -23.42 -1.54
C GLY A 138 0.72 -22.94 -0.80
N ALA A 139 1.07 -23.61 0.30
CA ALA A 139 2.28 -23.30 1.06
C ALA A 139 3.58 -23.38 0.23
N ALA A 140 3.60 -24.24 -0.79
CA ALA A 140 4.72 -24.39 -1.72
C ALA A 140 4.92 -23.15 -2.63
N ASP A 141 3.89 -22.32 -2.79
CA ASP A 141 3.92 -21.16 -3.69
C ASP A 141 4.54 -19.92 -3.05
N TYR A 142 4.56 -19.82 -1.71
CA TYR A 142 4.95 -18.59 -1.02
C TYR A 142 6.39 -18.15 -1.31
N ALA A 143 7.31 -19.09 -1.49
CA ALA A 143 8.68 -18.76 -1.88
C ALA A 143 8.75 -18.12 -3.28
N GLU A 144 7.95 -18.62 -4.23
CA GLU A 144 7.90 -18.08 -5.59
C GLU A 144 7.10 -16.77 -5.65
N ILE A 145 6.04 -16.62 -4.85
CA ILE A 145 5.33 -15.34 -4.65
C ILE A 145 6.29 -14.27 -4.15
N ALA A 146 7.11 -14.54 -3.11
CA ALA A 146 8.07 -13.58 -2.59
C ALA A 146 9.16 -13.20 -3.62
N ARG A 147 9.53 -14.14 -4.50
CA ARG A 147 10.44 -13.86 -5.62
C ARG A 147 9.78 -12.97 -6.67
N LEU A 148 8.55 -13.27 -7.08
CA LEU A 148 7.79 -12.44 -8.02
C LEU A 148 7.57 -11.02 -7.48
N ASP A 149 7.26 -10.90 -6.20
CA ASP A 149 7.14 -9.62 -5.51
C ASP A 149 8.43 -8.81 -5.59
N ARG A 150 9.58 -9.42 -5.26
CA ARG A 150 10.90 -8.78 -5.37
C ARG A 150 11.19 -8.34 -6.81
N ASP A 151 10.92 -9.21 -7.78
CA ASP A 151 11.20 -8.95 -9.20
C ASP A 151 10.35 -7.77 -9.71
N ALA A 152 9.08 -7.67 -9.29
CA ALA A 152 8.18 -6.59 -9.70
C ALA A 152 8.40 -5.29 -8.91
N TYR A 153 8.65 -5.37 -7.60
CA TYR A 153 8.83 -4.20 -6.74
C TYR A 153 10.25 -3.62 -6.82
N GLY A 154 11.22 -4.45 -7.21
CA GLY A 154 12.62 -4.06 -7.35
C GLY A 154 13.36 -3.90 -6.02
N ALA A 155 12.78 -4.35 -4.90
CA ALA A 155 13.40 -4.30 -3.57
C ALA A 155 13.04 -5.52 -2.72
N ASP A 156 13.81 -5.74 -1.64
CA ASP A 156 13.60 -6.86 -0.74
C ASP A 156 12.44 -6.60 0.22
N ARG A 157 11.25 -7.14 -0.10
CA ARG A 157 10.08 -7.13 0.77
C ARG A 157 9.84 -8.46 1.49
N ALA A 158 10.85 -9.31 1.66
CA ALA A 158 10.67 -10.65 2.23
C ALA A 158 9.98 -10.64 3.60
N ALA A 159 10.30 -9.67 4.47
CA ALA A 159 9.66 -9.53 5.78
C ALA A 159 8.15 -9.25 5.66
N LEU A 160 7.75 -8.39 4.71
CA LEU A 160 6.33 -8.13 4.42
C LEU A 160 5.65 -9.37 3.84
N MET A 161 6.29 -10.01 2.87
CA MET A 161 5.75 -11.20 2.20
C MET A 161 5.60 -12.39 3.14
N ALA A 162 6.43 -12.50 4.17
CA ALA A 162 6.27 -13.50 5.23
C ALA A 162 5.01 -13.29 6.09
N ARG A 163 4.47 -12.06 6.16
CA ARG A 163 3.22 -11.77 6.89
C ARG A 163 1.98 -11.95 6.02
N LEU A 164 2.12 -11.98 4.69
CA LEU A 164 1.00 -12.06 3.77
C LEU A 164 0.04 -13.24 4.08
N PRO A 165 0.51 -14.48 4.34
CA PRO A 165 -0.38 -15.60 4.66
C PRO A 165 -1.15 -15.46 5.98
N HIS A 166 -0.68 -14.59 6.90
CA HIS A 166 -1.34 -14.31 8.17
C HIS A 166 -2.33 -13.14 8.06
N LEU A 167 -2.09 -12.24 7.10
CA LEU A 167 -2.93 -11.09 6.84
C LEU A 167 -4.11 -11.43 5.93
N ALA A 168 -3.85 -12.20 4.88
CA ALA A 168 -4.78 -12.48 3.80
C ALA A 168 -5.78 -13.56 4.17
N ASP A 169 -7.04 -13.33 3.84
CA ASP A 169 -8.11 -14.34 3.92
C ASP A 169 -8.02 -15.30 2.72
N ARG A 170 -7.61 -14.80 1.55
CA ARG A 170 -7.34 -15.61 0.35
C ARG A 170 -6.13 -15.07 -0.39
N ILE A 171 -5.34 -15.98 -0.94
CA ILE A 171 -4.23 -15.68 -1.86
C ILE A 171 -4.47 -16.49 -3.13
N ARG A 172 -4.41 -15.81 -4.27
CA ARG A 172 -4.62 -16.39 -5.60
C ARG A 172 -3.36 -16.25 -6.43
N VAL A 173 -3.13 -17.21 -7.31
CA VAL A 173 -1.98 -17.23 -8.21
C VAL A 173 -2.38 -17.50 -9.66
N LEU A 174 -1.65 -16.89 -10.59
CA LEU A 174 -1.70 -17.20 -12.01
C LEU A 174 -0.54 -18.12 -12.37
N ARG A 175 -0.83 -19.18 -13.12
CA ARG A 175 0.18 -20.09 -13.68
C ARG A 175 0.45 -19.71 -15.13
N GLY A 176 1.71 -19.48 -15.45
CA GLY A 176 2.19 -19.30 -16.82
C GLY A 176 2.60 -20.62 -17.47
N GLU A 177 3.31 -20.52 -18.59
CA GLU A 177 3.87 -21.67 -19.29
C GLU A 177 4.77 -22.52 -18.38
N GLY A 178 4.59 -23.84 -18.44
CA GLY A 178 5.35 -24.80 -17.63
C GLY A 178 4.97 -24.83 -16.14
N GLY A 179 3.84 -24.22 -15.74
CA GLY A 179 3.31 -24.28 -14.37
C GLY A 179 4.01 -23.35 -13.37
N ARG A 180 4.89 -22.47 -13.84
CA ARG A 180 5.51 -21.44 -13.00
C ARG A 180 4.53 -20.34 -12.66
N LEU A 181 4.74 -19.67 -11.52
CA LEU A 181 3.90 -18.53 -11.16
C LEU A 181 4.21 -17.34 -12.08
N ALA A 182 3.16 -16.75 -12.64
CA ALA A 182 3.23 -15.55 -13.48
C ALA A 182 2.75 -14.30 -12.73
N GLY A 183 1.85 -14.48 -11.78
CA GLY A 183 1.27 -13.41 -10.97
C GLY A 183 0.60 -13.95 -9.72
N TYR A 184 0.29 -13.05 -8.80
CA TYR A 184 -0.44 -13.35 -7.58
C TYR A 184 -1.23 -12.14 -7.12
N GLY A 185 -2.26 -12.40 -6.32
CA GLY A 185 -2.95 -11.37 -5.59
C GLY A 185 -3.54 -11.90 -4.29
N ALA A 186 -3.90 -11.01 -3.39
CA ALA A 186 -4.48 -11.39 -2.12
C ALA A 186 -5.69 -10.52 -1.78
N THR A 187 -6.48 -11.00 -0.83
CA THR A 187 -7.58 -10.23 -0.26
C THR A 187 -7.66 -10.40 1.25
N TRP A 188 -8.11 -9.36 1.95
CA TRP A 188 -8.38 -9.39 3.38
C TRP A 188 -9.55 -8.49 3.74
N ARG A 189 -10.22 -8.82 4.86
CA ARG A 189 -11.25 -7.98 5.46
C ARG A 189 -10.64 -6.78 6.21
N ASN A 190 -11.17 -5.60 5.92
CA ASN A 190 -10.91 -4.35 6.65
C ASN A 190 -12.26 -3.72 7.04
N GLY A 191 -12.72 -4.01 8.25
CA GLY A 191 -14.08 -3.66 8.67
C GLY A 191 -15.11 -4.37 7.78
N GLU A 192 -16.00 -3.58 7.17
CA GLU A 192 -17.03 -4.09 6.26
C GLU A 192 -16.55 -4.26 4.81
N THR A 193 -15.36 -3.76 4.48
CA THR A 193 -14.79 -3.78 3.12
C THR A 193 -13.83 -4.94 2.93
N THR A 194 -13.93 -5.60 1.79
CA THR A 194 -12.98 -6.61 1.31
C THR A 194 -11.95 -5.90 0.44
N VAL A 195 -10.69 -5.85 0.88
CA VAL A 195 -9.61 -5.18 0.14
C VAL A 195 -8.90 -6.20 -0.74
N VAL A 196 -8.60 -5.84 -1.98
CA VAL A 196 -7.85 -6.64 -2.95
C VAL A 196 -6.49 -5.97 -3.16
N GLY A 197 -5.41 -6.67 -2.84
CA GLY A 197 -4.05 -6.15 -2.85
C GLY A 197 -3.04 -7.10 -2.16
N PRO A 198 -1.75 -7.10 -2.56
CA PRO A 198 -1.27 -6.54 -3.81
C PRO A 198 -1.88 -7.30 -5.00
N VAL A 199 -1.76 -6.74 -6.20
CA VAL A 199 -2.01 -7.44 -7.46
C VAL A 199 -0.77 -7.29 -8.33
N VAL A 200 -0.04 -8.40 -8.49
CA VAL A 200 1.13 -8.49 -9.36
C VAL A 200 0.80 -9.45 -10.48
N ALA A 201 0.86 -8.98 -11.72
CA ALA A 201 0.49 -9.76 -12.90
C ALA A 201 1.48 -9.49 -14.05
N PRO A 202 1.52 -10.30 -15.11
CA PRO A 202 2.34 -10.01 -16.28
C PRO A 202 1.76 -8.88 -17.14
N ASP A 203 0.44 -8.66 -17.06
CA ASP A 203 -0.31 -7.68 -17.84
C ASP A 203 -1.67 -7.38 -17.19
N VAL A 204 -2.39 -6.40 -17.76
CA VAL A 204 -3.73 -5.99 -17.32
C VAL A 204 -4.75 -7.14 -17.39
N ALA A 205 -4.63 -8.07 -18.35
CA ALA A 205 -5.55 -9.19 -18.45
C ALA A 205 -5.40 -10.13 -17.24
N GLY A 206 -4.16 -10.45 -16.86
CA GLY A 206 -3.88 -11.20 -15.63
C GLY A 206 -4.33 -10.46 -14.37
N ALA A 207 -4.18 -9.13 -14.33
CA ALA A 207 -4.67 -8.32 -13.21
C ALA A 207 -6.20 -8.42 -13.07
N ARG A 208 -6.95 -8.35 -14.18
CA ARG A 208 -8.41 -8.53 -14.21
C ARG A 208 -8.82 -9.92 -13.73
N ASP A 209 -8.12 -10.96 -14.19
CA ASP A 209 -8.37 -12.36 -13.78
C ASP A 209 -8.19 -12.53 -12.26
N LEU A 210 -7.11 -11.98 -11.69
CA LEU A 210 -6.84 -12.01 -10.24
C LEU A 210 -7.88 -11.22 -9.44
N VAL A 211 -8.15 -9.97 -9.84
CA VAL A 211 -9.14 -9.12 -9.15
C VAL A 211 -10.52 -9.77 -9.18
N THR A 212 -10.93 -10.33 -10.32
CA THR A 212 -12.20 -11.06 -10.46
C THR A 212 -12.27 -12.20 -9.45
N ASP A 213 -11.29 -13.11 -9.45
CA ASP A 213 -11.32 -14.30 -8.60
C ASP A 213 -11.17 -14.03 -7.10
N LEU A 214 -10.61 -12.87 -6.74
CA LEU A 214 -10.52 -12.37 -5.37
C LEU A 214 -11.81 -11.65 -4.94
N ALA A 215 -12.47 -10.92 -5.85
CA ALA A 215 -13.68 -10.14 -5.58
C ALA A 215 -14.97 -10.97 -5.65
N VAL A 216 -15.00 -12.04 -6.46
CA VAL A 216 -16.17 -12.94 -6.55
C VAL A 216 -16.45 -13.56 -5.19
N GLY A 217 -17.70 -13.40 -4.73
CA GLY A 217 -18.16 -13.92 -3.45
C GLY A 217 -17.66 -13.12 -2.23
N ALA A 218 -17.06 -11.95 -2.44
CA ALA A 218 -16.68 -11.08 -1.35
C ALA A 218 -17.90 -10.67 -0.50
N GLU A 219 -17.71 -10.66 0.82
CA GLU A 219 -18.69 -10.10 1.74
C GLU A 219 -18.56 -8.57 1.75
N GLY A 220 -19.65 -7.85 1.51
CA GLY A 220 -19.64 -6.38 1.51
C GLY A 220 -18.90 -5.74 0.31
N PRO A 221 -18.65 -4.42 0.37
CA PRO A 221 -17.97 -3.70 -0.69
C PRO A 221 -16.54 -4.20 -0.92
N VAL A 222 -16.11 -4.24 -2.18
CA VAL A 222 -14.74 -4.55 -2.60
C VAL A 222 -13.99 -3.25 -2.86
N ARG A 223 -12.76 -3.17 -2.36
CA ARG A 223 -11.82 -2.10 -2.65
C ARG A 223 -10.57 -2.63 -3.35
N VAL A 224 -10.13 -1.95 -4.40
CA VAL A 224 -8.81 -2.17 -5.02
C VAL A 224 -8.17 -0.81 -5.25
N ASP A 225 -6.91 -0.66 -4.87
CA ASP A 225 -6.11 0.54 -5.15
C ASP A 225 -5.35 0.29 -6.45
N ILE A 226 -5.84 0.80 -7.58
CA ILE A 226 -5.26 0.56 -8.91
C ILE A 226 -4.11 1.53 -9.15
N ASP A 227 -2.90 0.99 -9.27
CA ASP A 227 -1.75 1.73 -9.80
C ASP A 227 -2.03 1.94 -11.30
N HIS A 228 -1.94 3.18 -11.80
CA HIS A 228 -2.34 3.67 -13.14
C HIS A 228 -3.78 4.20 -13.27
N GLU A 229 -4.00 5.44 -12.81
CA GLU A 229 -5.24 6.20 -13.07
C GLU A 229 -5.59 6.23 -14.58
N GLY A 230 -6.85 5.94 -14.90
CA GLY A 230 -7.39 6.06 -16.25
C GLY A 230 -6.94 4.98 -17.25
N ASP A 231 -6.34 3.90 -16.74
CA ASP A 231 -5.94 2.76 -17.55
C ASP A 231 -7.09 1.78 -17.85
N ASP A 232 -6.75 0.74 -18.61
CA ASP A 232 -7.66 -0.33 -18.98
C ASP A 232 -8.20 -1.12 -17.77
N LEU A 233 -7.47 -1.17 -16.65
CA LEU A 233 -7.90 -1.84 -15.42
C LEU A 233 -8.92 -1.00 -14.65
N SER A 234 -8.69 0.31 -14.52
CA SER A 234 -9.61 1.28 -13.91
C SER A 234 -10.95 1.32 -14.65
N ALA A 235 -10.93 1.40 -15.98
CA ALA A 235 -12.13 1.38 -16.81
C ALA A 235 -12.91 0.05 -16.66
N TRP A 236 -12.18 -1.07 -16.63
CA TRP A 236 -12.76 -2.39 -16.37
C TRP A 236 -13.41 -2.47 -14.98
N ALA A 237 -12.71 -2.01 -13.93
CA ALA A 237 -13.21 -2.01 -12.56
C ALA A 237 -14.52 -1.22 -12.43
N CYS A 238 -14.61 -0.06 -13.10
CA CYS A 238 -15.84 0.74 -13.18
C CYS A 238 -17.00 -0.03 -13.84
N GLY A 239 -16.71 -0.76 -14.93
CA GLY A 239 -17.69 -1.61 -15.61
C GLY A 239 -18.24 -2.74 -14.74
N HIS A 240 -17.48 -3.16 -13.72
CA HIS A 240 -17.86 -4.17 -12.73
C HIS A 240 -18.29 -3.57 -11.38
N GLY A 241 -18.71 -2.30 -11.36
CA GLY A 241 -19.32 -1.66 -10.19
C GLY A 241 -18.34 -1.13 -9.14
N LEU A 242 -17.03 -1.12 -9.43
CA LEU A 242 -16.00 -0.55 -8.55
C LEU A 242 -15.62 0.85 -9.04
N HIS A 243 -16.12 1.88 -8.36
CA HIS A 243 -15.97 3.27 -8.81
C HIS A 243 -14.85 4.00 -8.06
N PRO A 244 -14.14 4.95 -8.71
CA PRO A 244 -13.14 5.78 -8.07
C PRO A 244 -13.68 6.52 -6.85
N THR A 245 -12.87 6.59 -5.79
CA THR A 245 -13.21 7.30 -4.55
C THR A 245 -12.21 8.40 -4.21
N TYR A 246 -10.92 8.09 -4.25
CA TYR A 246 -9.84 9.04 -4.07
C TYR A 246 -8.59 8.55 -4.79
N SER A 247 -7.65 9.46 -5.04
CA SER A 247 -6.36 9.14 -5.63
C SER A 247 -5.19 9.66 -4.79
N CYS A 248 -4.08 8.96 -4.92
CA CYS A 248 -2.78 9.29 -4.34
C CYS A 248 -1.75 9.39 -5.45
N THR A 249 -0.89 10.41 -5.40
CA THR A 249 0.28 10.47 -6.27
C THR A 249 1.41 9.68 -5.63
N HIS A 250 1.94 8.66 -6.32
CA HIS A 250 3.16 7.97 -5.89
C HIS A 250 4.36 8.84 -6.26
N MET A 251 5.16 9.20 -5.26
CA MET A 251 6.29 10.10 -5.40
C MET A 251 7.56 9.48 -4.87
N ALA A 252 8.70 9.84 -5.46
CA ALA A 252 10.02 9.35 -5.07
C ALA A 252 11.02 10.49 -4.83
N HIS A 253 11.91 10.30 -3.88
CA HIS A 253 13.07 11.14 -3.59
C HIS A 253 14.34 10.30 -3.65
N GLY A 254 15.38 10.78 -4.36
CA GLY A 254 16.66 10.09 -4.50
C GLY A 254 16.84 9.46 -5.89
N ARG A 255 17.39 8.23 -5.92
CA ARG A 255 17.75 7.48 -7.15
C ARG A 255 16.50 7.05 -7.94
N THR A 256 16.71 6.48 -9.12
CA THR A 256 15.66 5.88 -9.97
C THR A 256 14.84 4.85 -9.17
N VAL A 257 13.51 4.92 -9.31
CA VAL A 257 12.58 3.96 -8.71
C VAL A 257 12.76 2.59 -9.38
N PRO A 258 12.97 1.50 -8.62
CA PRO A 258 13.27 0.19 -9.19
C PRO A 258 12.01 -0.62 -9.54
N MET A 259 10.81 -0.06 -9.30
CA MET A 259 9.52 -0.74 -9.48
C MET A 259 9.17 -0.93 -10.95
N ASP A 260 8.78 -2.15 -11.31
CA ASP A 260 8.21 -2.49 -12.61
C ASP A 260 6.71 -2.20 -12.63
N GLN A 261 6.37 -0.98 -13.04
CA GLN A 261 5.01 -0.50 -13.18
C GLN A 261 4.18 -1.31 -14.20
N THR A 262 4.81 -2.08 -15.09
CA THR A 262 4.05 -2.92 -16.02
C THR A 262 3.46 -4.17 -15.37
N ARG A 263 3.95 -4.50 -14.17
CA ARG A 263 3.54 -5.71 -13.42
C ARG A 263 2.85 -5.43 -12.10
N LEU A 264 3.10 -4.28 -11.50
CA LEU A 264 2.44 -3.82 -10.28
C LEU A 264 1.13 -3.12 -10.66
N HIS A 265 0.00 -3.76 -10.37
CA HIS A 265 -1.34 -3.22 -10.68
C HIS A 265 -2.08 -2.73 -9.44
N ALA A 266 -1.75 -3.25 -8.26
CA ALA A 266 -2.25 -2.73 -7.00
C ALA A 266 -1.23 -2.98 -5.88
N PRO A 267 -0.94 -1.99 -5.01
CA PRO A 267 -0.09 -2.20 -3.85
C PRO A 267 -0.82 -3.07 -2.81
N LEU A 268 -0.06 -3.66 -1.87
CA LEU A 268 -0.69 -4.30 -0.71
C LEU A 268 -1.41 -3.24 0.13
N MET A 269 -0.74 -2.15 0.45
CA MET A 269 -1.32 -0.98 1.10
C MET A 269 -0.48 0.22 0.70
N CYS A 270 -1.10 1.35 0.35
CA CYS A 270 -0.37 2.59 0.08
C CYS A 270 0.58 3.00 1.24
N ALA A 271 0.22 2.64 2.49
CA ALA A 271 1.02 2.91 3.68
C ALA A 271 2.30 2.06 3.79
N LEU A 272 2.44 1.00 3.01
CA LEU A 272 3.63 0.17 2.94
C LEU A 272 4.44 0.41 1.66
N GLY A 273 4.05 1.41 0.86
CA GLY A 273 4.72 1.74 -0.40
C GLY A 273 4.39 0.79 -1.53
#